data_AF-A0A356NM57-F1
#
_entry.id   AF-A0A356NM57-F1
#
_cell.length_a   1.000
_cell.length_b   1.000
_cell.length_c   1.000
_cell.angle_alpha   90.00
_cell.angle_beta   90.00
_cell.angle_gamma   90.00
#
_symmetry.space_group_name_H-M   'P 1'
#
loop_
_entity.id
_entity.type
_entity.pdbx_description
1 polymer ?
#
loop_
_entity_poly.entity_id
_entity_poly.type
_entity_poly.pdbx_seq_one_letter_code
_entity_poly.pdbx_strand_id
1 'polypeptide(L)'
;MPCDRKELEQRESRVLAPFAQLSSDSLGRTHPEDPPEWRTHFQRDRDRVIHSRAFRRLEYKTQVFLNGTGDHLRTRLTHTMEVAGIARNIARALRLNEDLCETIALAHDLGHSPFGHKGEEAL
;
A
#
# COMPACT_ATOMS: atom_id res chain seq x y z
N MET A 1 -23.89 4.62 14.58
CA MET A 1 -23.66 3.18 14.34
C MET A 1 -22.39 3.02 13.54
N PRO A 2 -21.56 1.99 13.76
CA PRO A 2 -20.38 1.74 12.94
C PRO A 2 -20.79 1.41 11.50
N CYS A 3 -20.01 1.88 10.54
CA CYS A 3 -20.21 1.62 9.12
C CYS A 3 -19.69 0.22 8.80
N ASP A 4 -20.54 -0.64 8.24
CA ASP A 4 -20.13 -1.98 7.83
C ASP A 4 -19.46 -1.97 6.44
N ARG A 5 -18.89 -3.11 6.03
CA ARG A 5 -18.25 -3.27 4.72
C ARG A 5 -19.18 -2.91 3.56
N LYS A 6 -20.45 -3.33 3.59
CA LYS A 6 -21.39 -3.10 2.49
C LYS A 6 -21.71 -1.62 2.35
N GLU A 7 -21.84 -0.92 3.46
CA GLU A 7 -22.04 0.53 3.49
C GLU A 7 -20.80 1.27 2.95
N LEU A 8 -19.58 0.80 3.27
CA LEU A 8 -18.35 1.35 2.69
C LEU A 8 -18.30 1.16 1.16
N GLU A 9 -18.58 -0.05 0.66
CA GLU A 9 -18.63 -0.36 -0.77
C GLU A 9 -19.71 0.46 -1.51
N GLN A 10 -20.87 0.67 -0.87
CA GLN A 10 -21.91 1.55 -1.42
C GLN A 10 -21.50 3.02 -1.44
N ARG A 11 -20.68 3.48 -0.49
CA ARG A 11 -20.13 4.84 -0.52
C ARG A 11 -19.14 4.97 -1.67
N GLU A 12 -18.25 3.99 -1.85
CA GLU A 12 -17.29 3.97 -2.97
C GLU A 12 -18.00 4.12 -4.31
N SER A 13 -19.05 3.33 -4.59
CA SER A 13 -19.77 3.37 -5.86
C SER A 13 -20.48 4.69 -6.14
N ARG A 14 -20.75 5.50 -5.11
CA ARG A 14 -21.40 6.81 -5.24
C ARG A 14 -20.40 7.96 -5.41
N VAL A 15 -19.20 7.84 -4.83
CA VAL A 15 -18.25 8.96 -4.74
C VAL A 15 -17.05 8.84 -5.68
N LEU A 16 -16.67 7.60 -6.05
CA LEU A 16 -15.52 7.37 -6.91
C LEU A 16 -15.86 7.65 -8.39
N ALA A 17 -14.82 7.93 -9.17
CA ALA A 17 -14.95 8.15 -10.61
C ALA A 17 -15.46 6.88 -11.31
N PRO A 18 -16.16 6.99 -12.45
CA PRO A 18 -16.67 5.81 -13.18
C PRO A 18 -15.60 4.81 -13.64
N PHE A 19 -14.35 5.25 -13.72
CA PHE A 19 -13.18 4.44 -14.10
C PHE A 19 -12.36 3.96 -12.89
N ALA A 20 -12.77 4.28 -11.66
CA ALA A 20 -12.09 3.82 -10.47
C ALA A 20 -12.43 2.35 -10.18
N GLN A 21 -11.43 1.58 -9.73
CA GLN A 21 -11.66 0.23 -9.24
C GLN A 21 -12.45 0.28 -7.91
N LEU A 22 -13.62 -0.38 -7.87
CA LEU A 22 -14.39 -0.53 -6.65
C LEU A 22 -13.93 -1.75 -5.84
N SER A 23 -14.02 -1.68 -4.52
CA SER A 23 -13.76 -2.82 -3.63
C SER A 23 -14.76 -3.95 -3.86
N SER A 24 -16.01 -3.63 -4.22
CA SER A 24 -17.06 -4.59 -4.57
C SER A 24 -16.76 -5.40 -5.82
N ASP A 25 -15.94 -4.85 -6.72
CA ASP A 25 -15.64 -5.43 -8.04
C ASP A 25 -14.29 -6.17 -8.02
N SER A 26 -13.76 -6.42 -6.83
CA SER A 26 -12.57 -7.25 -6.65
C SER A 26 -12.80 -8.66 -7.18
N LEU A 27 -11.82 -9.21 -7.90
CA LEU A 27 -11.82 -10.61 -8.33
C LEU A 27 -11.66 -11.60 -7.16
N GLY A 28 -11.51 -11.09 -5.93
CA GLY A 28 -11.35 -11.90 -4.74
C GLY A 28 -9.91 -12.31 -4.51
N ARG A 29 -9.71 -13.50 -3.93
CA ARG A 29 -8.40 -13.99 -3.46
C ARG A 29 -8.20 -15.43 -3.87
N THR A 30 -6.93 -15.81 -4.06
CA THR A 30 -6.54 -17.19 -4.38
C THR A 30 -6.98 -18.19 -3.32
N HIS A 31 -6.92 -17.81 -2.05
CA HIS A 31 -7.38 -18.64 -0.94
C HIS A 31 -8.71 -18.09 -0.41
N PRO A 32 -9.77 -18.92 -0.36
CA PRO A 32 -11.06 -18.50 0.20
C PRO A 32 -10.92 -18.04 1.64
N GLU A 33 -11.58 -16.95 1.97
CA GLU A 33 -11.66 -16.41 3.32
C GLU A 33 -12.99 -15.69 3.51
N ASP A 34 -13.49 -15.68 4.73
CA ASP A 34 -14.72 -14.94 5.04
C ASP A 34 -14.51 -13.44 4.78
N PRO A 35 -15.50 -12.75 4.18
CA PRO A 35 -15.44 -11.31 3.96
C PRO A 35 -15.28 -10.55 5.30
N PRO A 36 -14.50 -9.46 5.32
CA PRO A 36 -14.42 -8.61 6.51
C PRO A 36 -15.77 -7.94 6.83
N GLU A 37 -16.03 -7.71 8.12
CA GLU A 37 -17.28 -7.09 8.60
C GLU A 37 -17.22 -5.55 8.56
N TRP A 38 -16.12 -4.96 9.01
CA TRP A 38 -16.00 -3.51 9.28
C TRP A 38 -15.05 -2.75 8.34
N ARG A 39 -14.56 -3.41 7.29
CA ARG A 39 -13.58 -2.84 6.35
C ARG A 39 -13.75 -3.44 4.96
N THR A 40 -13.30 -2.75 3.93
CA THR A 40 -13.30 -3.26 2.56
C THR A 40 -12.19 -4.29 2.32
N HIS A 41 -12.23 -4.98 1.18
CA HIS A 41 -11.18 -5.92 0.79
C HIS A 41 -9.81 -5.23 0.66
N PHE A 42 -9.74 -4.03 0.10
CA PHE A 42 -8.49 -3.27 -0.04
C PHE A 42 -7.98 -2.73 1.29
N GLN A 43 -8.87 -2.32 2.20
CA GLN A 43 -8.46 -1.97 3.58
C GLN A 43 -7.87 -3.17 4.32
N ARG A 44 -8.43 -4.37 4.15
CA ARG A 44 -7.85 -5.61 4.69
C ARG A 44 -6.46 -5.88 4.12
N ASP A 45 -6.23 -5.58 2.83
CA ASP A 45 -4.91 -5.75 2.21
C ASP A 45 -3.89 -4.77 2.75
N ARG A 46 -4.25 -3.50 2.87
CA ARG A 46 -3.41 -2.48 3.50
C ARG A 46 -2.94 -2.93 4.88
N ASP A 47 -3.88 -3.38 5.72
CA ASP A 47 -3.56 -3.80 7.08
C ASP A 47 -2.62 -5.01 7.10
N ARG A 48 -2.80 -5.97 6.18
CA ARG A 48 -1.90 -7.13 6.03
C ARG A 48 -0.49 -6.72 5.61
N VAL A 49 -0.37 -5.78 4.66
CA VAL A 49 0.91 -5.26 4.16
C VAL A 49 1.68 -4.60 5.31
N ILE A 50 1.04 -3.66 6.02
CA ILE A 50 1.65 -2.91 7.13
C ILE A 50 2.15 -3.84 8.24
N HIS A 51 1.39 -4.89 8.56
CA HIS A 51 1.76 -5.84 9.62
C HIS A 51 2.71 -6.95 9.17
N SER A 52 3.07 -7.01 7.89
CA SER A 52 3.96 -8.04 7.37
C SER A 52 5.39 -7.88 7.89
N ARG A 53 6.10 -9.01 8.06
CA ARG A 53 7.53 -8.99 8.38
C ARG A 53 8.36 -8.30 7.30
N ALA A 54 7.94 -8.42 6.03
CA ALA A 54 8.63 -7.78 4.91
C ALA A 54 8.58 -6.25 5.00
N PHE A 55 7.41 -5.69 5.33
CA PHE A 55 7.25 -4.24 5.49
C PHE A 55 8.08 -3.70 6.66
N ARG A 56 8.07 -4.39 7.81
CA ARG A 56 8.92 -4.03 8.96
C ARG A 56 10.41 -4.01 8.61
N ARG A 57 10.87 -4.90 7.74
CA ARG A 57 12.29 -4.93 7.31
C ARG A 57 12.68 -3.72 6.46
N LEU A 58 11.74 -2.97 5.88
CA LEU A 58 12.05 -1.75 5.12
C LEU A 58 12.65 -0.65 6.01
N GLU A 59 12.37 -0.68 7.32
CA GLU A 59 12.96 0.24 8.30
C GLU A 59 14.50 0.13 8.31
N TYR A 60 15.02 -1.08 8.17
CA TYR A 60 16.46 -1.37 8.26
C TYR A 60 17.15 -1.45 6.89
N LYS A 61 16.45 -1.13 5.80
CA LYS A 61 17.03 -1.09 4.45
C LYS A 61 17.23 0.37 4.03
N THR A 62 18.47 0.74 3.76
CA THR A 62 18.80 2.06 3.22
C THR A 62 18.30 2.19 1.79
N GLN A 63 17.82 3.39 1.44
CA GLN A 63 17.62 3.79 0.06
C GLN A 63 18.94 4.43 -0.41
N VAL A 64 19.72 3.70 -1.23
CA VAL A 64 20.90 4.14 -2.01
C VAL A 64 21.62 5.39 -1.48
N PHE A 65 22.36 5.29 -0.37
CA PHE A 65 23.45 6.24 -0.07
C PHE A 65 24.62 5.53 0.61
N LEU A 66 25.82 5.72 0.05
CA LEU A 66 27.11 5.44 0.68
C LEU A 66 27.46 6.59 1.64
N ASN A 67 28.04 6.25 2.79
CA ASN A 67 28.43 7.15 3.89
C ASN A 67 29.07 8.48 3.42
N GLY A 68 28.65 9.61 4.01
CA GLY A 68 29.36 10.88 3.82
C GLY A 68 28.76 12.14 4.46
N THR A 69 27.50 12.52 4.19
CA THR A 69 27.12 13.96 4.33
C THR A 69 25.62 14.24 4.52
N GLY A 70 24.99 13.87 5.64
CA GLY A 70 23.69 14.45 5.98
C GLY A 70 22.89 13.71 7.05
N ASP A 71 22.32 14.46 8.00
CA ASP A 71 21.61 13.97 9.20
C ASP A 71 20.22 13.34 8.91
N HIS A 72 19.83 13.19 7.63
CA HIS A 72 18.50 12.74 7.21
C HIS A 72 18.56 11.67 6.10
N LEU A 73 19.27 10.57 6.34
CA LEU A 73 19.31 9.45 5.40
C LEU A 73 17.93 8.77 5.33
N ARG A 74 17.38 8.64 4.12
CA ARG A 74 16.12 7.94 3.87
C ARG A 74 16.31 6.43 3.94
N THR A 75 15.40 5.76 4.65
CA THR A 75 15.20 4.31 4.56
C THR A 75 14.16 4.01 3.48
N ARG A 76 14.12 2.75 3.03
CA ARG A 76 13.05 2.27 2.15
C ARG A 76 11.68 2.42 2.78
N LEU A 77 11.59 2.34 4.11
CA LEU A 77 10.33 2.63 4.81
C LEU A 77 9.93 4.10 4.65
N THR A 78 10.83 5.05 4.89
CA THR A 78 10.49 6.48 4.72
C THR A 78 10.10 6.81 3.29
N HIS A 79 10.81 6.24 2.30
CA HIS A 79 10.44 6.36 0.90
C HIS A 79 9.05 5.79 0.60
N THR A 80 8.77 4.58 1.09
CA THR A 80 7.47 3.92 0.91
C THR A 80 6.33 4.74 1.50
N MET A 81 6.55 5.37 2.67
CA MET A 81 5.57 6.27 3.28
C MET A 81 5.35 7.55 2.47
N GLU A 82 6.42 8.15 1.90
CA GLU A 82 6.31 9.31 1.01
C GLU A 82 5.54 8.96 -0.28
N VAL A 83 5.85 7.82 -0.91
CA VAL A 83 5.14 7.32 -2.09
C VAL A 83 3.67 7.06 -1.79
N ALA A 84 3.36 6.43 -0.64
CA ALA A 84 1.98 6.20 -0.22
C ALA A 84 1.19 7.50 -0.03
N GLY A 85 1.80 8.51 0.61
CA GLY A 85 1.19 9.84 0.76
C GLY A 85 0.89 10.51 -0.58
N ILE A 86 1.85 10.50 -1.52
CA ILE A 86 1.67 11.06 -2.86
C ILE A 86 0.59 10.29 -3.64
N ALA A 87 0.63 8.96 -3.63
CA ALA A 87 -0.32 8.11 -4.33
C ALA A 87 -1.76 8.37 -3.86
N ARG A 88 -1.98 8.52 -2.55
CA ARG A 88 -3.29 8.88 -2.00
C ARG A 88 -3.76 10.26 -2.41
N ASN A 89 -2.87 11.26 -2.40
CA ASN A 89 -3.24 12.61 -2.83
C ASN A 89 -3.68 12.64 -4.30
N ILE A 90 -2.95 11.94 -5.17
CA ILE A 90 -3.32 11.79 -6.59
C ILE A 90 -4.64 11.02 -6.71
N ALA A 91 -4.80 9.90 -5.99
CA ALA A 91 -6.01 9.11 -6.02
C ALA A 91 -7.24 9.93 -5.61
N ARG A 92 -7.13 10.68 -4.50
CA ARG A 92 -8.19 11.58 -4.02
C ARG A 92 -8.56 12.65 -5.03
N ALA A 93 -7.57 13.34 -5.61
CA ALA A 93 -7.80 14.38 -6.61
C ALA A 93 -8.53 13.85 -7.85
N LEU A 94 -8.27 12.59 -8.22
CA LEU A 94 -8.89 11.93 -9.37
C LEU A 94 -10.14 11.11 -9.03
N ARG A 95 -10.55 11.09 -7.74
CA ARG A 95 -11.63 10.22 -7.22
C ARG A 95 -11.41 8.74 -7.53
N LEU A 96 -10.16 8.28 -7.44
CA LEU A 96 -9.78 6.87 -7.48
C LEU A 96 -9.86 6.24 -6.08
N ASN A 97 -9.74 4.91 -6.01
CA ASN A 97 -9.78 4.19 -4.75
C ASN A 97 -8.48 4.40 -3.94
N GLU A 98 -8.55 5.23 -2.89
CA GLU A 98 -7.39 5.57 -2.05
C GLU A 98 -6.79 4.35 -1.34
N ASP A 99 -7.64 3.44 -0.83
CA ASP A 99 -7.18 2.26 -0.09
C ASP A 99 -6.42 1.29 -1.01
N LEU A 100 -6.87 1.12 -2.25
CA LEU A 100 -6.14 0.33 -3.26
C LEU A 100 -4.80 0.98 -3.62
N CYS A 101 -4.79 2.28 -3.92
CA CYS A 101 -3.57 3.01 -4.28
C CYS A 101 -2.53 3.00 -3.14
N GLU A 102 -2.97 3.24 -1.91
CA GLU A 102 -2.11 3.17 -0.72
C GLU A 102 -1.55 1.76 -0.53
N THR A 103 -2.38 0.72 -0.65
CA THR A 103 -1.94 -0.67 -0.51
C THR A 103 -0.84 -1.02 -1.52
N ILE A 104 -1.02 -0.66 -2.79
CA ILE A 104 -0.03 -0.89 -3.84
C ILE A 104 1.26 -0.13 -3.52
N ALA A 105 1.16 1.15 -3.16
CA ALA A 105 2.31 1.96 -2.80
C ALA A 105 3.07 1.40 -1.58
N LEU A 106 2.39 0.90 -0.55
CA LEU A 106 3.02 0.28 0.61
C LEU A 106 3.69 -1.06 0.28
N ALA A 107 3.17 -1.80 -0.69
CA ALA A 107 3.64 -3.13 -1.05
C ALA A 107 4.72 -3.13 -2.14
N HIS A 108 4.84 -2.06 -2.94
CA HIS A 108 5.67 -2.07 -4.16
C HIS A 108 7.14 -2.40 -3.89
N ASP A 109 7.66 -2.00 -2.71
CA ASP A 109 9.07 -2.09 -2.38
C ASP A 109 9.45 -3.34 -1.55
N LEU A 110 8.49 -4.22 -1.25
CA LEU A 110 8.68 -5.37 -0.35
C LEU A 110 9.70 -6.41 -0.86
N GLY A 111 9.82 -6.54 -2.19
CA GLY A 111 10.60 -7.59 -2.85
C GLY A 111 12.10 -7.31 -2.97
N HIS A 112 12.56 -6.08 -2.72
CA HIS A 112 13.94 -5.72 -3.02
C HIS A 112 14.96 -6.46 -2.15
N SER A 113 16.06 -6.88 -2.78
CA SER A 113 17.17 -7.54 -2.10
C SER A 113 17.91 -6.60 -1.13
N PRO A 114 18.69 -7.14 -0.18
CA PRO A 114 19.64 -6.33 0.61
C PRO A 114 20.60 -5.57 -0.34
N PHE A 115 20.99 -4.34 -0.01
CA PHE A 115 21.87 -3.48 -0.84
C PHE A 115 21.28 -2.97 -2.17
N GLY A 116 19.97 -3.12 -2.40
CA GLY A 116 19.31 -2.58 -3.60
C GLY A 116 19.82 -3.23 -4.89
N HIS A 117 19.98 -2.46 -5.97
CA HIS A 117 20.37 -3.00 -7.28
C HIS A 117 21.63 -3.87 -7.23
N LYS A 118 22.61 -3.52 -6.38
CA LYS A 118 23.85 -4.32 -6.21
C LYS A 118 23.62 -5.70 -5.60
N GLY A 119 22.56 -5.89 -4.81
CA GLY A 119 22.18 -7.19 -4.28
C GLY A 119 21.25 -7.97 -5.19
N GLU A 120 20.53 -7.30 -6.11
CA GLU A 120 19.75 -7.96 -7.17
C GLU A 120 20.68 -8.51 -8.26
N GLU A 121 21.74 -7.80 -8.61
CA GLU A 121 22.73 -8.25 -9.61
C GLU A 121 23.65 -9.38 -9.14
N ALA A 122 23.76 -9.60 -7.82
CA ALA A 122 24.66 -10.60 -7.23
C ALA A 122 24.01 -11.99 -7.04
N LEU A 123 22.69 -12.10 -7.25
CA LEU A 123 21.90 -13.33 -7.15
C LEU A 123 21.45 -13.78 -8.54
#